data_AF-A0A7C0UVG7-F1
#
_entry.id   AF-A0A7C0UVG7-F1
#
_cell.length_a   1.000
_cell.length_b   1.000
_cell.length_c   1.000
_cell.angle_alpha   90.00
_cell.angle_beta   90.00
_cell.angle_gamma   90.00
#
_symmetry.space_group_name_H-M   'P 1'
#
loop_
_entity.id
_entity.type
_entity.pdbx_description
1 polymer ?
#
loop_
_entity_poly.entity_id
_entity_poly.type
_entity_poly.pdbx_seq_one_letter_code
_entity_poly.pdbx_strand_id
1 'polypeptide(L)'
;MVRRAIICAVVVAVLAGAALADSWTIYTVDSSGDVGKHSSIAVDSQGHVHISYYNASFTALKYATNESGNWQTYLLCSGNDIGLHTSIALDSSDEPHISYYYLTCGNLMYSFKDSVTWHPSTVDDGGTYGDVGQYTSIAIDSDDNPHISYYDRHNYDLKYATSSGSGWDIYTIDDGSCAGQYTSIALDSEDHVHISYYDCYNQDLKYATNASGSWVTYTIDSTDCVGQYTSIALDSEEHVHISYYDCTNSDLKYATNASGSWQIYTLDADQVVGRYSSIAIGPGDKVYIAYHHSNNGELRYVTNLGGSWQVKVIDSGGSNVVGMYASLAVDSAGNMYVSYYDYTDKDLKCAIGAPTLIELSGFRIEAVDDGLAVEWTTSYERDNAGWNLYRSADGGEYVKLNDALIEPHQYDYEYIDADVEAGIRYCYELEAVDLDGSTQTFGPECVNFGSADGDATDLPDFGSDDADAVSATGGCGLR
;
A
#
# COMPACT_ATOMS: atom_id res chain seq x y z
N MET A 1 51.22 26.15 -48.82
CA MET A 1 50.96 24.77 -48.34
C MET A 1 50.89 24.80 -46.82
N VAL A 2 49.73 25.15 -46.24
CA VAL A 2 49.43 24.94 -44.81
C VAL A 2 47.92 24.73 -44.73
N ARG A 3 47.49 23.47 -44.53
CA ARG A 3 46.10 23.13 -44.19
C ARG A 3 45.89 23.48 -42.72
N ARG A 4 44.95 24.36 -42.39
CA ARG A 4 44.40 24.47 -41.04
C ARG A 4 43.08 23.71 -41.01
N ALA A 5 43.10 22.56 -40.34
CA ALA A 5 41.90 21.79 -40.02
C ALA A 5 41.12 22.55 -38.94
N ILE A 6 39.86 22.86 -39.22
CA ILE A 6 38.89 23.25 -38.21
C ILE A 6 38.35 21.95 -37.64
N ILE A 7 38.80 21.59 -36.45
CA ILE A 7 38.20 20.51 -35.66
C ILE A 7 36.96 21.11 -35.02
N CYS A 8 35.79 20.81 -35.58
CA CYS A 8 34.53 20.98 -34.85
C CYS A 8 34.49 19.90 -33.77
N ALA A 9 34.74 20.29 -32.52
CA ALA A 9 34.42 19.47 -31.37
C ALA A 9 32.88 19.43 -31.26
N VAL A 10 32.28 18.32 -31.66
CA VAL A 10 30.90 17.99 -31.26
C VAL A 10 30.99 17.66 -29.78
N VAL A 11 30.54 18.57 -28.93
CA VAL A 11 30.26 18.28 -27.53
C VAL A 11 29.02 17.39 -27.55
N VAL A 12 29.23 16.08 -27.38
CA VAL A 12 28.15 15.17 -26.99
C VAL A 12 27.83 15.51 -25.55
N ALA A 13 26.78 16.30 -25.34
CA ALA A 13 26.15 16.41 -24.05
C ALA A 13 25.55 15.03 -23.74
N VAL A 14 26.21 14.27 -22.87
CA VAL A 14 25.56 13.15 -22.19
C VAL A 14 24.57 13.81 -21.23
N LEU A 15 23.31 13.93 -21.67
CA LEU A 15 22.21 14.16 -20.75
C LEU A 15 22.12 12.90 -19.91
N ALA A 16 22.51 13.01 -18.64
CA ALA A 16 22.14 12.04 -17.64
C ALA A 16 20.62 11.96 -17.64
N GLY A 17 20.07 10.79 -17.94
CA GLY A 17 18.64 10.53 -17.73
C GLY A 17 18.35 10.71 -16.26
N ALA A 18 17.59 11.74 -15.93
CA ALA A 18 16.91 11.79 -14.64
C ALA A 18 15.85 10.68 -14.69
N ALA A 19 16.03 9.62 -13.91
CA ALA A 19 14.92 8.77 -13.54
C ALA A 19 13.95 9.67 -12.77
N LEU A 20 12.79 9.95 -13.38
CA LEU A 20 11.73 10.68 -12.71
C LEU A 20 10.91 9.64 -11.94
N ALA A 21 10.81 9.91 -10.64
CA ALA A 21 10.12 9.11 -9.65
C ALA A 21 8.61 9.39 -9.71
N ASP A 22 7.82 8.49 -9.13
CA ASP A 22 6.44 8.79 -8.71
C ASP A 22 6.33 10.23 -8.23
N SER A 23 5.28 10.94 -8.64
CA SER A 23 5.10 12.35 -8.31
C SER A 23 4.67 12.56 -6.84
N TRP A 24 5.58 12.28 -5.91
CA TRP A 24 5.41 12.58 -4.50
C TRP A 24 5.49 14.08 -4.27
N THR A 25 4.45 14.64 -3.67
CA THR A 25 4.49 15.99 -3.10
C THR A 25 4.84 15.90 -1.63
N ILE A 26 6.00 16.44 -1.25
CA ILE A 26 6.49 16.44 0.13
C ILE A 26 6.21 17.79 0.79
N TYR A 27 5.54 17.75 1.93
CA TYR A 27 5.21 18.90 2.75
C TYR A 27 6.02 18.89 4.04
N THR A 28 6.60 20.04 4.41
CA THR A 28 7.00 20.29 5.80
C THR A 28 5.76 20.67 6.60
N VAL A 29 5.29 19.79 7.48
CA VAL A 29 4.05 19.98 8.26
C VAL A 29 4.31 20.80 9.52
N ASP A 30 5.41 20.49 10.21
CA ASP A 30 5.86 21.25 11.38
C ASP A 30 7.39 21.28 11.40
N SER A 31 7.95 22.47 11.59
CA SER A 31 9.39 22.72 11.73
C SER A 31 9.72 23.50 13.00
N SER A 32 8.81 23.52 13.97
CA SER A 32 8.92 24.33 15.19
C SER A 32 9.57 23.53 16.33
N GLY A 33 10.87 23.25 16.21
CA GLY A 33 11.66 22.52 17.19
C GLY A 33 12.07 21.14 16.69
N ASP A 34 12.17 20.17 17.60
CA ASP A 34 12.37 18.76 17.28
C ASP A 34 11.01 18.05 17.32
N VAL A 35 10.40 17.87 16.15
CA VAL A 35 9.02 17.46 15.95
C VAL A 35 8.91 16.32 14.96
N GLY A 36 7.90 15.46 15.13
CA GLY A 36 7.55 14.41 14.16
C GLY A 36 7.98 13.00 14.56
N LYS A 37 8.60 12.83 15.73
CA LYS A 37 8.91 11.50 16.26
C LYS A 37 7.63 10.74 16.59
N HIS A 38 7.64 9.43 16.35
CA HIS A 38 6.55 8.52 16.67
C HIS A 38 5.22 8.97 16.03
N SER A 39 5.28 9.53 14.81
CA SER A 39 4.10 10.00 14.10
C SER A 39 3.17 8.85 13.72
N SER A 40 1.87 9.13 13.70
CA SER A 40 0.85 8.26 13.14
C SER A 40 -0.10 9.10 12.30
N ILE A 41 -0.51 8.56 11.15
CA ILE A 41 -1.33 9.25 10.15
C ILE A 41 -2.65 8.50 9.95
N ALA A 42 -3.73 9.26 9.77
CA ALA A 42 -5.00 8.80 9.24
C ALA A 42 -5.55 9.83 8.23
N VAL A 43 -6.44 9.41 7.36
CA VAL A 43 -7.01 10.24 6.28
C VAL A 43 -8.52 10.15 6.35
N ASP A 44 -9.19 11.31 6.32
CA ASP A 44 -10.64 11.39 6.39
C ASP A 44 -11.32 11.06 5.05
N SER A 45 -12.64 10.91 5.07
CA SER A 45 -13.46 10.62 3.88
C SER A 45 -13.38 11.69 2.78
N GLN A 46 -12.84 12.88 3.08
CA GLN A 46 -12.63 14.00 2.16
C GLN A 46 -11.18 14.10 1.64
N GLY A 47 -10.29 13.20 2.09
CA GLY A 47 -8.88 13.20 1.72
C GLY A 47 -8.01 14.17 2.52
N HIS A 48 -8.52 14.74 3.62
CA HIS A 48 -7.71 15.50 4.55
C HIS A 48 -6.93 14.57 5.49
N VAL A 49 -5.77 15.04 5.88
CA VAL A 49 -4.77 14.26 6.60
C VAL A 49 -4.80 14.66 8.07
N HIS A 50 -4.71 13.68 8.95
CA HIS A 50 -4.70 13.82 10.40
C HIS A 50 -3.43 13.14 10.94
N ILE A 51 -2.56 13.89 11.61
CA ILE A 51 -1.28 13.37 12.12
C ILE A 51 -1.15 13.65 13.61
N SER A 52 -1.00 12.60 14.42
CA SER A 52 -0.54 12.72 15.81
C SER A 52 0.98 12.51 15.87
N TYR A 53 1.70 13.31 16.65
CA TYR A 53 3.16 13.21 16.74
C TYR A 53 3.73 13.74 18.05
N TYR A 54 4.91 13.24 18.41
CA TYR A 54 5.67 13.72 19.55
C TYR A 54 6.56 14.91 19.19
N ASN A 55 6.49 15.95 20.02
CA ASN A 55 7.42 17.08 20.01
C ASN A 55 8.44 16.88 21.14
N ALA A 56 9.67 16.51 20.76
CA ALA A 56 10.75 16.25 21.71
C ALA A 56 11.34 17.53 22.33
N SER A 57 11.15 18.70 21.71
CA SER A 57 11.59 19.97 22.29
C SER A 57 10.72 20.43 23.46
N PHE A 58 9.42 20.13 23.41
CA PHE A 58 8.45 20.51 24.44
C PHE A 58 7.93 19.33 25.25
N THR A 59 8.39 18.12 24.97
CA THR A 59 7.98 16.87 25.62
C THR A 59 6.46 16.69 25.59
N ALA A 60 5.90 16.83 24.39
CA ALA A 60 4.48 17.14 24.17
C ALA A 60 3.85 16.32 23.04
N LEU A 61 2.55 16.04 23.20
CA LEU A 61 1.71 15.50 22.14
C LEU A 61 1.18 16.66 21.29
N LYS A 62 1.40 16.57 19.98
CA LYS A 62 0.85 17.49 19.00
C LYS A 62 -0.03 16.75 17.99
N TYR A 63 -0.92 17.51 17.39
CA TYR A 63 -1.80 17.08 16.31
C TYR A 63 -1.68 18.05 15.14
N ALA A 64 -1.70 17.55 13.91
CA ALA A 64 -1.70 18.35 12.70
C ALA A 64 -2.76 17.88 11.72
N THR A 65 -3.36 18.82 10.99
CA THR A 65 -4.31 18.52 9.91
C THR A 65 -4.30 19.58 8.82
N ASN A 66 -4.72 19.21 7.61
CA ASN A 66 -4.93 20.12 6.49
C ASN A 66 -6.42 20.34 6.14
N GLU A 67 -7.36 19.96 7.01
CA GLU A 67 -8.82 20.11 6.85
C GLU A 67 -9.26 21.53 6.46
N SER A 68 -8.54 22.56 6.91
CA SER A 68 -8.82 23.97 6.56
C SER A 68 -8.27 24.41 5.18
N GLY A 69 -7.74 23.47 4.39
CA GLY A 69 -7.03 23.69 3.13
C GLY A 69 -5.55 24.07 3.28
N ASN A 70 -5.06 24.23 4.51
CA ASN A 70 -3.64 24.41 4.83
C ASN A 70 -3.29 23.61 6.09
N TRP A 71 -2.04 23.18 6.21
CA TRP A 71 -1.54 22.54 7.43
C TRP A 71 -1.68 23.46 8.65
N GLN A 72 -2.35 22.96 9.67
CA GLN A 72 -2.47 23.56 11.00
C GLN A 72 -1.89 22.60 12.02
N THR A 73 -1.30 23.13 13.10
CA THR A 73 -0.78 22.32 14.20
C THR A 73 -1.36 22.78 15.54
N TYR A 74 -1.66 21.81 16.40
CA TYR A 74 -2.30 21.99 17.68
C TYR A 74 -1.45 21.31 18.76
N LEU A 75 -1.24 22.00 19.87
CA LEU A 75 -0.63 21.42 21.07
C LEU A 75 -1.74 20.81 21.92
N LEU A 76 -1.75 19.49 22.09
CA LEU A 76 -2.78 18.80 22.87
C LEU A 76 -2.42 18.74 24.35
N CYS A 77 -1.19 18.37 24.66
CA CYS A 77 -0.68 18.32 26.03
C CYS A 77 0.85 18.50 26.05
N SER A 78 1.40 19.08 27.12
CA SER A 78 2.85 19.36 27.23
C SER A 78 3.40 19.24 28.65
N GLY A 79 4.72 19.13 28.74
CA GLY A 79 5.48 19.40 29.96
C GLY A 79 5.84 18.21 30.84
N ASN A 80 5.66 16.97 30.38
CA ASN A 80 5.97 15.76 31.15
C ASN A 80 6.25 14.51 30.25
N ASP A 81 6.91 14.65 29.10
CA ASP A 81 7.18 13.52 28.18
C ASP A 81 5.90 12.76 27.78
N ILE A 82 4.88 13.52 27.39
CA ILE A 82 3.59 12.99 26.94
C ILE A 82 3.53 12.90 25.41
N GLY A 83 2.90 11.85 24.88
CA GLY A 83 2.68 11.72 23.42
C GLY A 83 3.65 10.79 22.70
N LEU A 84 4.49 10.06 23.44
CA LEU A 84 5.35 9.04 22.84
C LEU A 84 4.49 7.88 22.31
N HIS A 85 4.95 7.27 21.21
CA HIS A 85 4.31 6.09 20.59
C HIS A 85 2.85 6.35 20.22
N THR A 86 2.53 7.57 19.81
CA THR A 86 1.15 7.94 19.54
C THR A 86 0.61 7.22 18.30
N SER A 87 -0.65 6.83 18.35
CA SER A 87 -1.37 6.21 17.24
C SER A 87 -2.72 6.89 17.09
N ILE A 88 -3.11 7.18 15.85
CA ILE A 88 -4.36 7.86 15.49
C ILE A 88 -5.22 6.96 14.60
N ALA A 89 -6.53 6.98 14.85
CA ALA A 89 -7.56 6.43 13.97
C ALA A 89 -8.73 7.43 13.93
N LEU A 90 -9.58 7.34 12.91
CA LEU A 90 -10.77 8.20 12.76
C LEU A 90 -12.02 7.37 13.03
N ASP A 91 -13.03 7.99 13.62
CA ASP A 91 -14.37 7.41 13.76
C ASP A 91 -15.20 7.57 12.48
N SER A 92 -16.44 7.06 12.50
CA SER A 92 -17.39 7.15 11.38
C SER A 92 -17.79 8.59 10.99
N SER A 93 -17.46 9.57 11.85
CA SER A 93 -17.68 10.99 11.64
C SER A 93 -16.40 11.74 11.23
N ASP A 94 -15.33 11.02 10.87
CA ASP A 94 -14.00 11.55 10.55
C ASP A 94 -13.30 12.27 11.72
N GLU A 95 -13.77 12.07 12.96
CA GLU A 95 -13.14 12.70 14.12
C GLU A 95 -11.97 11.85 14.66
N PRO A 96 -10.84 12.49 15.04
CA PRO A 96 -9.64 11.76 15.43
C PRO A 96 -9.67 11.24 16.86
N HIS A 97 -9.25 9.99 16.99
CA HIS A 97 -9.05 9.24 18.22
C HIS A 97 -7.56 8.90 18.35
N ILE A 98 -6.93 9.33 19.45
CA ILE A 98 -5.48 9.21 19.65
C ILE A 98 -5.19 8.43 20.92
N SER A 99 -4.46 7.33 20.80
CA SER A 99 -3.79 6.67 21.92
C SER A 99 -2.33 7.15 22.02
N TYR A 100 -1.82 7.28 23.24
CA TYR A 100 -0.44 7.73 23.46
C TYR A 100 0.12 7.32 24.83
N TYR A 101 1.44 7.20 24.89
CA TYR A 101 2.16 6.91 26.12
C TYR A 101 2.52 8.20 26.88
N TYR A 102 2.32 8.16 28.19
CA TYR A 102 2.71 9.23 29.10
C TYR A 102 3.88 8.78 29.98
N LEU A 103 5.11 9.03 29.54
CA LEU A 103 6.35 8.49 30.14
C LEU A 103 6.56 8.89 31.60
N THR A 104 6.27 10.14 31.98
CA THR A 104 6.49 10.58 33.38
C THR A 104 5.63 9.82 34.38
N CYS A 105 4.42 9.43 33.98
CA CYS A 105 3.52 8.65 34.84
C CYS A 105 3.61 7.14 34.58
N GLY A 106 4.06 6.71 33.40
CA GLY A 106 4.06 5.30 33.00
C GLY A 106 2.67 4.81 32.58
N ASN A 107 1.84 5.69 32.00
CA ASN A 107 0.42 5.39 31.73
C ASN A 107 0.13 5.30 30.23
N LEU A 108 -0.86 4.47 29.89
CA LEU A 108 -1.55 4.54 28.61
C LEU A 108 -2.65 5.61 28.70
N MET A 109 -2.66 6.51 27.73
CA MET A 109 -3.62 7.59 27.64
C MET A 109 -4.37 7.53 26.32
N TYR A 110 -5.56 8.11 26.32
CA TYR A 110 -6.43 8.23 25.15
C TYR A 110 -7.04 9.64 25.10
N SER A 111 -7.19 10.20 23.92
CA SER A 111 -7.98 11.41 23.67
C SER A 111 -8.73 11.28 22.36
N PHE A 112 -9.99 11.68 22.35
CA PHE A 112 -10.75 11.89 21.12
C PHE A 112 -11.12 13.36 20.99
N LYS A 113 -11.36 13.81 19.76
CA LYS A 113 -11.84 15.15 19.45
C LYS A 113 -13.33 15.07 19.17
N ASP A 114 -14.10 15.97 19.78
CA ASP A 114 -15.45 16.26 19.29
C ASP A 114 -15.43 17.54 18.44
N SER A 115 -16.59 18.00 17.98
CA SER A 115 -16.75 19.24 17.20
C SER A 115 -16.18 20.52 17.86
N VAL A 116 -15.78 20.48 19.14
CA VAL A 116 -15.30 21.64 19.91
C VAL A 116 -13.91 21.41 20.51
N THR A 117 -13.65 20.28 21.16
CA THR A 117 -12.47 20.08 22.01
C THR A 117 -12.01 18.63 22.06
N TRP A 118 -10.76 18.46 22.53
CA TRP A 118 -10.18 17.17 22.89
C TRP A 118 -10.59 16.74 24.30
N HIS A 119 -10.82 15.44 24.47
CA HIS A 119 -11.23 14.81 25.73
C HIS A 119 -10.22 13.77 26.18
N PRO A 120 -9.23 14.14 27.01
CA PRO A 120 -8.23 13.20 27.51
C PRO A 120 -8.77 12.32 28.63
N SER A 121 -8.35 11.07 28.64
CA SER A 121 -8.62 10.09 29.70
C SER A 121 -7.43 9.14 29.88
N THR A 122 -7.26 8.62 31.10
CA THR A 122 -6.31 7.53 31.37
C THR A 122 -7.00 6.21 31.04
N VAL A 123 -6.34 5.38 30.23
CA VAL A 123 -6.80 4.04 29.87
C VAL A 123 -6.36 3.04 30.93
N ASP A 124 -5.05 2.95 31.13
CA ASP A 124 -4.39 2.07 32.09
C ASP A 124 -3.34 2.88 32.84
N ASP A 125 -3.43 2.92 34.16
CA ASP A 125 -2.49 3.62 35.03
C ASP A 125 -1.36 2.72 35.54
N GLY A 126 -1.40 1.42 35.23
CA GLY A 126 -0.40 0.44 35.66
C GLY A 126 -0.28 0.28 37.19
N GLY A 127 -1.14 0.93 37.98
CA GLY A 127 -1.03 1.01 39.43
C GLY A 127 0.21 1.75 39.94
N THR A 128 0.62 1.47 41.18
CA THR A 128 1.60 2.29 41.93
C THR A 128 3.03 2.29 41.34
N TYR A 129 3.37 1.35 40.47
CA TYR A 129 4.71 1.21 39.88
C TYR A 129 4.69 0.77 38.40
N GLY A 130 3.53 0.83 37.75
CA GLY A 130 3.38 0.36 36.39
C GLY A 130 4.08 1.25 35.36
N ASP A 131 4.50 0.61 34.28
CA ASP A 131 5.00 1.25 33.06
C ASP A 131 4.25 0.58 31.91
N VAL A 132 3.08 1.13 31.59
CA VAL A 132 2.14 0.60 30.61
C VAL A 132 1.92 1.61 29.49
N GLY A 133 1.60 1.11 28.29
CA GLY A 133 1.16 1.95 27.16
C GLY A 133 2.23 2.22 26.12
N GLN A 134 3.41 1.61 26.24
CA GLN A 134 4.43 1.74 25.19
C GLN A 134 3.97 1.06 23.90
N TYR A 135 4.41 1.59 22.76
CA TYR A 135 4.08 1.08 21.42
C TYR A 135 2.58 0.97 21.14
N THR A 136 1.75 1.84 21.74
CA THR A 136 0.30 1.78 21.59
C THR A 136 -0.14 1.90 20.13
N SER A 137 -1.15 1.13 19.76
CA SER A 137 -1.79 1.15 18.45
C SER A 137 -3.29 1.10 18.63
N ILE A 138 -4.04 1.97 17.91
CA ILE A 138 -5.49 2.12 18.02
C ILE A 138 -6.18 1.78 16.69
N ALA A 139 -7.33 1.11 16.79
CA ALA A 139 -8.34 1.00 15.74
C ALA A 139 -9.72 1.35 16.33
N ILE A 140 -10.66 1.77 15.47
CA ILE A 140 -12.02 2.12 15.86
C ILE A 140 -12.97 1.08 15.25
N ASP A 141 -13.87 0.54 16.07
CA ASP A 141 -14.86 -0.46 15.64
C ASP A 141 -16.05 0.21 14.91
N SER A 142 -16.94 -0.62 14.37
CA SER A 142 -18.12 -0.14 13.62
C SER A 142 -19.14 0.65 14.44
N ASP A 143 -19.02 0.63 15.78
CA ASP A 143 -19.84 1.37 16.75
C ASP A 143 -19.09 2.60 17.32
N ASP A 144 -17.99 3.03 16.69
CA ASP A 144 -17.11 4.13 17.09
C ASP A 144 -16.37 3.95 18.43
N ASN A 145 -16.24 2.70 18.91
CA ASN A 145 -15.50 2.40 20.12
C ASN A 145 -14.00 2.22 19.84
N PRO A 146 -13.11 2.72 20.72
CA PRO A 146 -11.68 2.56 20.57
C PRO A 146 -11.18 1.18 21.03
N HIS A 147 -10.34 0.57 20.20
CA HIS A 147 -9.64 -0.70 20.45
C HIS A 147 -8.14 -0.43 20.48
N ILE A 148 -7.48 -0.66 21.61
CA ILE A 148 -6.08 -0.28 21.82
C ILE A 148 -5.25 -1.48 22.22
N SER A 149 -4.21 -1.79 21.43
CA SER A 149 -3.15 -2.73 21.83
C SER A 149 -1.95 -1.97 22.39
N TYR A 150 -1.30 -2.50 23.42
CA TYR A 150 -0.14 -1.84 24.04
C TYR A 150 0.76 -2.80 24.81
N TYR A 151 2.00 -2.37 25.02
CA TYR A 151 2.98 -3.08 25.83
C TYR A 151 2.93 -2.64 27.30
N ASP A 152 2.77 -3.61 28.20
CA ASP A 152 3.03 -3.45 29.63
C ASP A 152 4.48 -3.79 29.90
N ARG A 153 5.33 -2.76 29.98
CA ARG A 153 6.76 -2.93 30.20
C ARG A 153 7.09 -3.39 31.63
N HIS A 154 6.20 -3.16 32.58
CA HIS A 154 6.42 -3.61 33.95
C HIS A 154 6.28 -5.12 34.08
N ASN A 155 5.23 -5.68 33.46
CA ASN A 155 4.94 -7.11 33.51
C ASN A 155 5.48 -7.89 32.31
N TYR A 156 5.91 -7.20 31.27
CA TYR A 156 6.40 -7.73 29.99
C TYR A 156 5.30 -8.36 29.12
N ASP A 157 4.07 -7.86 29.23
CA ASP A 157 2.87 -8.44 28.63
C ASP A 157 2.36 -7.63 27.43
N LEU A 158 1.72 -8.34 26.49
CA LEU A 158 0.84 -7.71 25.51
C LEU A 158 -0.53 -7.52 26.15
N LYS A 159 -1.02 -6.29 26.13
CA LYS A 159 -2.34 -5.94 26.64
C LYS A 159 -3.22 -5.32 25.57
N TYR A 160 -4.52 -5.46 25.79
CA TYR A 160 -5.57 -4.92 24.95
C TYR A 160 -6.61 -4.21 25.82
N ALA A 161 -7.07 -3.05 25.38
CA ALA A 161 -8.12 -2.27 26.04
C ALA A 161 -9.20 -1.85 25.04
N THR A 162 -10.45 -1.85 25.48
CA THR A 162 -11.60 -1.30 24.72
C THR A 162 -12.55 -0.56 25.65
N SER A 163 -13.39 0.32 25.10
CA SER A 163 -14.34 1.12 25.87
C SER A 163 -15.63 1.37 25.08
N SER A 164 -16.76 0.93 25.61
CA SER A 164 -18.12 1.26 25.13
C SER A 164 -18.71 2.52 25.81
N GLY A 165 -17.86 3.39 26.36
CA GLY A 165 -18.24 4.65 26.99
C GLY A 165 -18.54 4.58 28.49
N SER A 166 -18.44 3.40 29.13
CA SER A 166 -18.65 3.23 30.59
C SER A 166 -17.36 3.05 31.40
N GLY A 167 -16.20 3.13 30.75
CA GLY A 167 -14.88 2.85 31.29
C GLY A 167 -14.09 1.96 30.34
N TRP A 168 -12.87 1.61 30.73
CA TRP A 168 -11.98 0.74 29.94
C TRP A 168 -12.03 -0.70 30.46
N ASP A 169 -12.31 -1.63 29.56
CA ASP A 169 -12.12 -3.06 29.76
C ASP A 169 -10.71 -3.43 29.29
N ILE A 170 -9.89 -3.98 30.19
CA ILE A 170 -8.48 -4.28 29.95
C ILE A 170 -8.22 -5.77 30.09
N TYR A 171 -7.50 -6.33 29.12
CA TYR A 171 -7.17 -7.75 29.01
C TYR A 171 -5.67 -7.93 28.81
N THR A 172 -5.08 -8.89 29.54
CA THR A 172 -3.76 -9.43 29.20
C THR A 172 -3.94 -10.52 28.15
N ILE A 173 -3.32 -10.34 26.99
CA ILE A 173 -3.49 -11.22 25.81
C ILE A 173 -2.39 -12.26 25.74
N ASP A 174 -1.16 -11.84 26.01
CA ASP A 174 0.02 -12.70 26.08
C ASP A 174 0.86 -12.27 27.29
N ASP A 175 0.99 -13.17 28.27
CA ASP A 175 1.76 -13.00 29.50
C ASP A 175 3.15 -13.67 29.41
N GLY A 176 3.60 -13.97 28.19
CA GLY A 176 4.93 -14.46 27.90
C GLY A 176 6.03 -13.46 28.31
N SER A 177 7.27 -13.94 28.45
CA SER A 177 8.39 -13.06 28.77
C SER A 177 8.65 -12.09 27.61
N CYS A 178 8.29 -10.82 27.78
CA CYS A 178 8.53 -9.75 26.78
C CYS A 178 7.67 -9.83 25.52
N ALA A 179 6.42 -10.25 25.67
CA ALA A 179 5.42 -10.19 24.60
C ALA A 179 4.87 -8.76 24.48
N GLY A 180 4.87 -8.18 23.27
CA GLY A 180 4.02 -7.01 22.97
C GLY A 180 4.74 -5.75 22.50
N GLN A 181 6.07 -5.77 22.34
CA GLN A 181 6.76 -4.61 21.78
C GLN A 181 6.34 -4.38 20.32
N TYR A 182 6.32 -3.10 19.90
CA TYR A 182 5.95 -2.69 18.54
C TYR A 182 4.57 -3.19 18.09
N THR A 183 3.62 -3.35 19.01
CA THR A 183 2.29 -3.88 18.69
C THR A 183 1.56 -3.03 17.66
N SER A 184 0.81 -3.67 16.78
CA SER A 184 -0.05 -3.06 15.76
C SER A 184 -1.40 -3.77 15.75
N ILE A 185 -2.49 -3.03 15.68
CA ILE A 185 -3.87 -3.55 15.72
C ILE A 185 -4.63 -3.24 14.43
N ALA A 186 -5.44 -4.19 13.98
CA ALA A 186 -6.47 -4.03 12.96
C ALA A 186 -7.76 -4.75 13.41
N LEU A 187 -8.90 -4.34 12.86
CA LEU A 187 -10.20 -4.98 13.10
C LEU A 187 -10.73 -5.58 11.80
N ASP A 188 -11.36 -6.76 11.90
CA ASP A 188 -12.10 -7.36 10.78
C ASP A 188 -13.51 -6.74 10.65
N SER A 189 -14.24 -7.09 9.60
CA SER A 189 -15.62 -6.58 9.38
C SER A 189 -16.66 -7.01 10.42
N GLU A 190 -16.32 -7.92 11.34
CA GLU A 190 -17.13 -8.32 12.49
C GLU A 190 -16.62 -7.72 13.81
N ASP A 191 -15.71 -6.73 13.74
CA ASP A 191 -15.05 -6.05 14.85
C ASP A 191 -14.17 -6.98 15.72
N HIS A 192 -13.78 -8.14 15.21
CA HIS A 192 -12.75 -8.95 15.86
C HIS A 192 -11.39 -8.31 15.70
N VAL A 193 -10.55 -8.55 16.71
CA VAL A 193 -9.27 -7.88 16.89
C VAL A 193 -8.14 -8.74 16.35
N HIS A 194 -7.23 -8.12 15.60
CA HIS A 194 -6.05 -8.73 15.00
C HIS A 194 -4.83 -7.92 15.45
N ILE A 195 -3.90 -8.54 16.17
CA ILE A 195 -2.71 -7.86 16.72
C ILE A 195 -1.44 -8.57 16.27
N SER A 196 -0.53 -7.85 15.62
CA SER A 196 0.85 -8.30 15.43
C SER A 196 1.77 -7.67 16.49
N TYR A 197 2.77 -8.41 16.96
CA TYR A 197 3.68 -7.92 17.98
C TYR A 197 5.02 -8.66 17.98
N TYR A 198 6.03 -8.01 18.55
CA TYR A 198 7.35 -8.58 18.78
C TYR A 198 7.44 -9.20 20.18
N ASP A 199 7.88 -10.45 20.24
CA ASP A 199 8.31 -11.12 21.46
C ASP A 199 9.82 -10.94 21.60
N CYS A 200 10.26 -10.05 22.49
CA CYS A 200 11.67 -9.69 22.56
C CYS A 200 12.55 -10.74 23.23
N TYR A 201 11.97 -11.71 23.94
CA TYR A 201 12.72 -12.76 24.60
C TYR A 201 13.05 -13.89 23.62
N ASN A 202 12.06 -14.34 22.86
CA ASN A 202 12.26 -15.34 21.81
C ASN A 202 12.81 -14.72 20.51
N GLN A 203 12.62 -13.41 20.33
CA GLN A 203 12.95 -12.63 19.14
C GLN A 203 12.08 -12.99 17.93
N ASP A 204 10.80 -13.27 18.20
CA ASP A 204 9.83 -13.77 17.23
C ASP A 204 8.82 -12.70 16.82
N LEU A 205 8.30 -12.82 15.60
CA LEU A 205 7.05 -12.19 15.18
C LEU A 205 5.88 -13.06 15.65
N LYS A 206 4.95 -12.46 16.40
CA LYS A 206 3.74 -13.11 16.88
C LYS A 206 2.48 -12.39 16.41
N TYR A 207 1.38 -13.13 16.44
CA TYR A 207 0.05 -12.67 16.05
C TYR A 207 -0.99 -13.19 17.04
N ALA A 208 -1.91 -12.32 17.46
CA ALA A 208 -3.02 -12.66 18.35
C ALA A 208 -4.35 -12.22 17.73
N THR A 209 -5.41 -13.01 17.93
CA THR A 209 -6.76 -12.64 17.49
C THR A 209 -7.85 -13.27 18.35
N ASN A 210 -9.02 -12.65 18.40
CA ASN A 210 -10.24 -13.19 18.98
C ASN A 210 -11.30 -13.65 17.96
N ALA A 211 -10.99 -13.67 16.65
CA ALA A 211 -11.93 -14.02 15.57
C ALA A 211 -12.53 -15.43 15.68
N SER A 212 -11.91 -16.33 16.47
CA SER A 212 -12.47 -17.65 16.77
C SER A 212 -13.49 -17.67 17.93
N GLY A 213 -13.86 -16.48 18.45
CA GLY A 213 -14.69 -16.29 19.64
C GLY A 213 -13.91 -16.33 20.96
N SER A 214 -12.58 -16.46 20.91
CA SER A 214 -11.67 -16.39 22.05
C SER A 214 -10.28 -16.00 21.57
N TRP A 215 -9.51 -15.35 22.45
CA TRP A 215 -8.13 -14.99 22.16
C TRP A 215 -7.27 -16.24 21.92
N VAL A 216 -6.57 -16.22 20.80
CA VAL A 216 -5.56 -17.23 20.40
C VAL A 216 -4.31 -16.50 19.93
N THR A 217 -3.14 -17.09 20.20
CA THR A 217 -1.83 -16.55 19.81
C THR A 217 -1.08 -17.53 18.93
N TYR A 218 -0.33 -16.99 17.96
CA TYR A 218 0.46 -17.72 16.98
C TYR A 218 1.86 -17.12 16.90
N THR A 219 2.87 -17.97 16.78
CA THR A 219 4.21 -17.55 16.34
C THR A 219 4.25 -17.67 14.82
N ILE A 220 4.50 -16.55 14.14
CA ILE A 220 4.44 -16.45 12.67
C ILE A 220 5.82 -16.67 12.05
N ASP A 221 6.82 -15.96 12.58
CA ASP A 221 8.22 -16.15 12.21
C ASP A 221 9.06 -16.23 13.49
N SER A 222 9.91 -17.24 13.57
CA SER A 222 10.81 -17.50 14.69
C SER A 222 12.23 -17.84 14.25
N THR A 223 12.59 -17.46 13.01
CA THR A 223 13.91 -17.73 12.45
C THR A 223 14.82 -16.55 12.76
N ASP A 224 15.67 -16.71 13.77
CA ASP A 224 16.57 -15.67 14.28
C ASP A 224 15.83 -14.47 14.91
N CYS A 225 16.38 -13.25 14.79
CA CYS A 225 15.78 -12.03 15.31
C CYS A 225 14.86 -11.40 14.26
N VAL A 226 13.55 -11.50 14.47
CA VAL A 226 12.53 -11.01 13.54
C VAL A 226 11.35 -10.35 14.27
N GLY A 227 10.59 -9.51 13.58
CA GLY A 227 9.29 -9.01 14.05
C GLY A 227 9.30 -7.62 14.67
N GLN A 228 10.46 -6.96 14.76
CA GLN A 228 10.53 -5.58 15.22
C GLN A 228 9.80 -4.63 14.25
N TYR A 229 9.26 -3.52 14.77
CA TYR A 229 8.52 -2.51 13.99
C TYR A 229 7.37 -3.08 13.16
N THR A 230 6.70 -4.12 13.67
CA THR A 230 5.61 -4.76 12.93
C THR A 230 4.42 -3.81 12.71
N SER A 231 3.76 -3.97 11.57
CA SER A 231 2.51 -3.29 11.23
C SER A 231 1.57 -4.28 10.55
N ILE A 232 0.29 -4.28 10.93
CA ILE A 232 -0.75 -5.20 10.45
C ILE A 232 -1.85 -4.46 9.70
N ALA A 233 -2.38 -5.08 8.65
CA ALA A 233 -3.61 -4.69 7.97
C ALA A 233 -4.34 -5.93 7.46
N LEU A 234 -5.64 -5.79 7.15
CA LEU A 234 -6.47 -6.85 6.61
C LEU A 234 -6.88 -6.53 5.16
N ASP A 235 -7.01 -7.56 4.32
CA ASP A 235 -7.60 -7.42 2.99
C ASP A 235 -9.13 -7.57 3.01
N SER A 236 -9.78 -7.40 1.86
CA SER A 236 -11.24 -7.49 1.73
C SER A 236 -11.83 -8.87 2.01
N GLU A 237 -10.99 -9.91 2.10
CA GLU A 237 -11.36 -11.28 2.47
C GLU A 237 -10.95 -11.61 3.93
N GLU A 238 -10.59 -10.62 4.73
CA GLU A 238 -10.13 -10.71 6.13
C GLU A 238 -8.83 -11.50 6.31
N HIS A 239 -8.04 -11.64 5.24
CA HIS A 239 -6.69 -12.17 5.37
C HIS A 239 -5.77 -11.14 5.99
N VAL A 240 -4.80 -11.63 6.74
CA VAL A 240 -3.87 -10.83 7.52
C VAL A 240 -2.63 -10.55 6.70
N HIS A 241 -2.18 -9.30 6.73
CA HIS A 241 -0.97 -8.79 6.08
C HIS A 241 -0.09 -8.11 7.13
N ILE A 242 1.15 -8.60 7.30
CA ILE A 242 2.07 -8.08 8.31
C ILE A 242 3.39 -7.70 7.66
N SER A 243 3.79 -6.43 7.79
CA SER A 243 5.16 -5.99 7.50
C SER A 243 5.99 -5.96 8.79
N TYR A 244 7.30 -6.26 8.70
CA TYR A 244 8.19 -6.25 9.86
C TYR A 244 9.67 -6.22 9.47
N TYR A 245 10.51 -5.83 10.43
CA TYR A 245 11.97 -5.82 10.32
C TYR A 245 12.58 -7.14 10.77
N ASP A 246 13.46 -7.70 9.94
CA ASP A 246 14.39 -8.76 10.30
C ASP A 246 15.68 -8.14 10.84
N CYS A 247 15.87 -8.16 12.16
CA CYS A 247 17.03 -7.54 12.79
C CYS A 247 18.32 -8.33 12.59
N THR A 248 18.24 -9.62 12.26
CA THR A 248 19.41 -10.43 11.96
C THR A 248 19.96 -10.12 10.58
N ASN A 249 19.10 -10.10 9.56
CA ASN A 249 19.49 -9.90 8.17
C ASN A 249 19.46 -8.44 7.73
N SER A 250 18.79 -7.58 8.51
CA SER A 250 18.56 -6.16 8.23
C SER A 250 17.61 -5.89 7.06
N ASP A 251 16.65 -6.79 6.87
CA ASP A 251 15.73 -6.81 5.72
C ASP A 251 14.32 -6.36 6.10
N LEU A 252 13.55 -5.91 5.10
CA LEU A 252 12.10 -5.78 5.20
C LEU A 252 11.45 -7.12 4.82
N LYS A 253 10.63 -7.65 5.74
CA LYS A 253 9.86 -8.88 5.52
C LYS A 253 8.36 -8.62 5.57
N TYR A 254 7.64 -9.55 4.95
CA TYR A 254 6.19 -9.53 4.82
C TYR A 254 5.63 -10.92 5.04
N ALA A 255 4.58 -11.03 5.85
CA ALA A 255 3.87 -12.27 6.12
C ALA A 255 2.37 -12.12 5.79
N THR A 256 1.76 -13.15 5.21
CA THR A 256 0.31 -13.16 4.95
C THR A 256 -0.26 -14.57 4.97
N ASN A 257 -1.55 -14.71 5.34
CA ASN A 257 -2.30 -15.96 5.27
C ASN A 257 -3.26 -16.06 4.07
N ALA A 258 -3.21 -15.12 3.11
CA ALA A 258 -4.12 -15.06 1.94
C ALA A 258 -4.12 -16.31 1.04
N SER A 259 -3.11 -17.16 1.14
CA SER A 259 -3.06 -18.46 0.42
C SER A 259 -3.70 -19.62 1.20
N GLY A 260 -4.39 -19.35 2.31
CA GLY A 260 -4.92 -20.34 3.24
C GLY A 260 -3.89 -20.86 4.27
N SER A 261 -2.65 -20.39 4.20
CA SER A 261 -1.59 -20.64 5.18
C SER A 261 -0.62 -19.47 5.22
N TRP A 262 0.06 -19.29 6.36
CA TRP A 262 1.08 -18.25 6.50
C TRP A 262 2.23 -18.47 5.51
N GLN A 263 2.47 -17.45 4.70
CA GLN A 263 3.60 -17.32 3.79
C GLN A 263 4.44 -16.14 4.23
N ILE A 264 5.77 -16.25 4.10
CA ILE A 264 6.73 -15.22 4.48
C ILE A 264 7.63 -14.91 3.29
N TYR A 265 7.83 -13.62 3.03
CA TYR A 265 8.61 -13.09 1.93
C TYR A 265 9.60 -12.05 2.44
N THR A 266 10.81 -12.04 1.90
CA THR A 266 11.73 -10.89 1.98
C THR A 266 11.42 -9.96 0.82
N LEU A 267 10.99 -8.73 1.10
CA LEU A 267 10.59 -7.76 0.07
C LEU A 267 11.72 -6.82 -0.33
N ASP A 268 12.58 -6.47 0.61
CA ASP A 268 13.76 -5.64 0.36
C ASP A 268 14.91 -6.11 1.27
N ALA A 269 16.08 -6.28 0.67
CA ALA A 269 17.32 -6.71 1.33
C ALA A 269 18.51 -5.79 0.99
N ASP A 270 18.23 -4.56 0.56
CA ASP A 270 19.23 -3.55 0.26
C ASP A 270 19.81 -2.97 1.56
N GLN A 271 20.86 -3.60 2.08
CA GLN A 271 21.59 -3.17 3.29
C GLN A 271 20.75 -3.20 4.58
N VAL A 272 20.30 -2.04 5.08
CA VAL A 272 19.55 -1.93 6.34
C VAL A 272 18.25 -1.20 6.06
N VAL A 273 17.21 -2.00 5.85
CA VAL A 273 15.87 -1.59 5.46
C VAL A 273 14.82 -2.14 6.42
N GLY A 274 13.56 -1.73 6.26
CA GLY A 274 12.43 -2.29 7.00
C GLY A 274 12.18 -1.73 8.40
N ARG A 275 13.06 -0.87 8.94
CA ARG A 275 12.76 -0.19 10.22
C ARG A 275 11.59 0.78 10.06
N TYR A 276 10.78 0.88 11.10
CA TYR A 276 9.57 1.72 11.12
C TYR A 276 8.61 1.40 9.97
N SER A 277 8.45 0.12 9.62
CA SER A 277 7.52 -0.27 8.56
C SER A 277 6.09 0.04 8.95
N SER A 278 5.30 0.51 7.98
CA SER A 278 3.86 0.74 8.11
C SER A 278 3.17 0.19 6.87
N ILE A 279 2.21 -0.72 7.06
CA ILE A 279 1.45 -1.36 5.99
C ILE A 279 0.05 -0.79 5.89
N ALA A 280 -0.47 -0.68 4.67
CA ALA A 280 -1.87 -0.42 4.38
C ALA A 280 -2.30 -1.27 3.19
N ILE A 281 -3.57 -1.68 3.19
CA ILE A 281 -4.22 -2.33 2.04
C ILE A 281 -5.06 -1.27 1.33
N GLY A 282 -4.76 -1.02 0.06
CA GLY A 282 -5.50 -0.10 -0.79
C GLY A 282 -6.50 -0.82 -1.69
N PRO A 283 -7.09 -0.10 -2.66
CA PRO A 283 -8.07 -0.65 -3.59
C PRO A 283 -7.57 -1.92 -4.32
N GLY A 284 -8.44 -2.92 -4.45
CA GLY A 284 -8.10 -4.20 -5.12
C GLY A 284 -7.13 -5.08 -4.33
N ASP A 285 -7.15 -4.98 -3.00
CA ASP A 285 -6.28 -5.71 -2.06
C ASP A 285 -4.78 -5.53 -2.35
N LYS A 286 -4.43 -4.34 -2.83
CA LYS A 286 -3.05 -3.98 -3.14
C LYS A 286 -2.35 -3.54 -1.86
N VAL A 287 -1.19 -4.14 -1.64
CA VAL A 287 -0.39 -3.92 -0.44
C VAL A 287 0.53 -2.72 -0.68
N TYR A 288 0.59 -1.82 0.28
CA TYR A 288 1.53 -0.71 0.32
C TYR A 288 2.28 -0.75 1.65
N ILE A 289 3.60 -0.69 1.62
CA ILE A 289 4.43 -0.69 2.83
C ILE A 289 5.44 0.44 2.73
N ALA A 290 5.36 1.43 3.62
CA ALA A 290 6.37 2.48 3.75
C ALA A 290 7.40 2.10 4.83
N TYR A 291 8.68 2.43 4.62
CA TYR A 291 9.76 2.05 5.54
C TYR A 291 11.01 2.92 5.40
N HIS A 292 11.85 2.90 6.43
CA HIS A 292 13.12 3.64 6.46
C HIS A 292 14.30 2.78 5.98
N HIS A 293 15.03 3.30 4.98
CA HIS A 293 16.31 2.74 4.56
C HIS A 293 17.45 3.41 5.35
N SER A 294 17.87 2.78 6.44
CA SER A 294 18.75 3.38 7.45
C SER A 294 20.17 3.70 6.96
N ASN A 295 20.69 2.94 6.00
CA ASN A 295 22.04 3.17 5.47
C ASN A 295 22.14 4.41 4.57
N ASN A 296 21.07 4.71 3.83
CA ASN A 296 21.01 5.85 2.92
C ASN A 296 20.30 7.05 3.55
N GLY A 297 19.51 6.83 4.61
CA GLY A 297 18.68 7.85 5.23
C GLY A 297 17.49 8.26 4.36
N GLU A 298 16.87 7.29 3.67
CA GLU A 298 15.78 7.51 2.72
C GLU A 298 14.46 6.96 3.27
N LEU A 299 13.35 7.58 2.86
CA LEU A 299 12.02 6.99 2.96
C LEU A 299 11.72 6.24 1.66
N ARG A 300 11.36 4.96 1.78
CA ARG A 300 10.97 4.10 0.66
C ARG A 300 9.57 3.55 0.85
N TYR A 301 8.98 3.05 -0.22
CA TYR A 301 7.83 2.17 -0.14
C TYR A 301 7.94 0.99 -1.11
N VAL A 302 7.19 -0.06 -0.82
CA VAL A 302 7.05 -1.24 -1.68
C VAL A 302 5.57 -1.55 -1.90
N THR A 303 5.18 -1.90 -3.14
CA THR A 303 3.80 -2.25 -3.50
C THR A 303 3.72 -3.38 -4.53
N ASN A 304 2.61 -4.12 -4.54
CA ASN A 304 2.29 -5.15 -5.53
C ASN A 304 1.24 -4.70 -6.57
N LEU A 305 0.97 -3.39 -6.68
CA LEU A 305 -0.03 -2.80 -7.57
C LEU A 305 0.04 -3.33 -9.01
N GLY A 306 1.24 -3.35 -9.61
CA GLY A 306 1.51 -3.83 -10.98
C GLY A 306 1.61 -5.35 -11.15
N GLY A 307 1.11 -6.14 -10.20
CA GLY A 307 1.16 -7.62 -10.23
C GLY A 307 2.49 -8.23 -9.79
N SER A 308 3.50 -7.41 -9.50
CA SER A 308 4.77 -7.80 -8.90
C SER A 308 5.21 -6.75 -7.86
N TRP A 309 6.05 -7.14 -6.91
CA TRP A 309 6.55 -6.23 -5.89
C TRP A 309 7.53 -5.21 -6.48
N GLN A 310 7.27 -3.94 -6.27
CA GLN A 310 8.06 -2.81 -6.76
C GLN A 310 8.48 -1.94 -5.58
N VAL A 311 9.79 -1.78 -5.39
CA VAL A 311 10.39 -0.87 -4.38
C VAL A 311 10.65 0.48 -5.04
N LYS A 312 10.26 1.56 -4.38
CA LYS A 312 10.44 2.93 -4.85
C LYS A 312 10.85 3.86 -3.71
N VAL A 313 11.54 4.94 -4.06
CA VAL A 313 11.98 5.98 -3.12
C VAL A 313 10.92 7.08 -3.06
N ILE A 314 10.42 7.39 -1.86
CA ILE A 314 9.48 8.50 -1.61
C ILE A 314 10.27 9.80 -1.43
N ASP A 315 11.23 9.76 -0.51
CA ASP A 315 12.09 10.89 -0.18
C ASP A 315 13.51 10.38 -0.06
N SER A 316 14.37 10.83 -0.98
CA SER A 316 15.78 10.45 -0.97
C SER A 316 16.59 11.15 0.12
N GLY A 317 16.05 12.21 0.74
CA GLY A 317 16.76 13.03 1.73
C GLY A 317 17.98 13.79 1.19
N GLY A 318 18.52 13.42 0.03
CA GLY A 318 19.79 13.93 -0.49
C GLY A 318 20.94 13.62 0.48
N SER A 319 21.38 14.61 1.25
CA SER A 319 22.34 14.44 2.33
C SER A 319 21.71 14.34 3.73
N ASN A 320 20.40 14.53 3.82
CA ASN A 320 19.64 14.45 5.06
C ASN A 320 19.24 13.00 5.35
N VAL A 321 18.99 12.70 6.62
CA VAL A 321 18.42 11.43 7.06
C VAL A 321 16.94 11.64 7.30
N VAL A 322 16.11 11.02 6.46
CA VAL A 322 14.65 11.13 6.50
C VAL A 322 13.98 9.76 6.65
N GLY A 323 12.67 9.75 6.89
CA GLY A 323 11.85 8.53 6.84
C GLY A 323 11.70 7.75 8.15
N MET A 324 12.30 8.23 9.25
CA MET A 324 12.12 7.58 10.55
C MET A 324 10.68 7.73 11.05
N TYR A 325 10.19 6.74 11.82
CA TYR A 325 8.81 6.71 12.34
C TYR A 325 7.73 6.85 11.26
N ALA A 326 7.98 6.26 10.08
CA ALA A 326 7.02 6.29 8.98
C ALA A 326 5.67 5.71 9.42
N SER A 327 4.60 6.39 9.06
CA SER A 327 3.23 5.89 9.17
C SER A 327 2.54 6.18 7.85
N LEU A 328 1.88 5.16 7.29
CA LEU A 328 1.22 5.18 5.99
C LEU A 328 -0.29 5.05 6.16
N ALA A 329 -1.04 5.82 5.37
CA ALA A 329 -2.46 5.63 5.11
C ALA A 329 -2.70 5.65 3.59
N VAL A 330 -3.73 4.94 3.14
CA VAL A 330 -4.15 4.89 1.74
C VAL A 330 -5.63 5.19 1.68
N ASP A 331 -6.05 6.10 0.80
CA ASP A 331 -7.47 6.41 0.62
C ASP A 331 -8.16 5.45 -0.37
N SER A 332 -9.48 5.60 -0.51
CA SER A 332 -10.29 4.78 -1.43
C SER A 332 -9.97 4.99 -2.92
N ALA A 333 -9.27 6.08 -3.28
CA ALA A 333 -8.76 6.33 -4.61
C ALA A 333 -7.33 5.78 -4.81
N GLY A 334 -6.76 5.17 -3.78
CA GLY A 334 -5.41 4.62 -3.75
C GLY A 334 -4.31 5.64 -3.45
N ASN A 335 -4.63 6.92 -3.23
CA ASN A 335 -3.62 7.91 -2.89
C ASN A 335 -2.95 7.53 -1.57
N MET A 336 -1.61 7.61 -1.55
CA MET A 336 -0.80 7.29 -0.39
C MET A 336 -0.42 8.55 0.37
N TYR A 337 -0.47 8.45 1.69
CA TYR A 337 -0.14 9.52 2.62
C TYR A 337 0.84 8.96 3.64
N VAL A 338 2.06 9.52 3.67
CA VAL A 338 3.11 9.04 4.56
C VAL A 338 3.59 10.18 5.45
N SER A 339 3.34 10.09 6.75
CA SER A 339 3.99 10.96 7.73
C SER A 339 5.34 10.37 8.14
N TYR A 340 6.35 11.22 8.33
CA TYR A 340 7.67 10.78 8.75
C TYR A 340 8.48 11.89 9.40
N TYR A 341 9.50 11.47 10.15
CA TYR A 341 10.47 12.36 10.78
C TYR A 341 11.69 12.57 9.88
N ASP A 342 11.99 13.83 9.59
CA ASP A 342 13.29 14.24 9.05
C ASP A 342 14.25 14.41 10.23
N TYR A 343 15.18 13.48 10.41
CA TYR A 343 16.11 13.48 11.53
C TYR A 343 17.13 14.62 11.45
N THR A 344 17.53 15.02 10.24
CA THR A 344 18.54 16.05 10.05
C THR A 344 17.97 17.43 10.36
N ASP A 345 16.82 17.75 9.79
CA ASP A 345 16.16 19.06 9.97
C ASP A 345 15.30 19.10 11.25
N LYS A 346 14.94 17.92 11.78
CA LYS A 346 14.08 17.69 12.95
C LYS A 346 12.62 18.11 12.75
N ASP A 347 12.18 17.98 11.51
CA ASP A 347 10.85 18.35 11.06
C ASP A 347 9.91 17.14 11.01
N LEU A 348 8.62 17.40 11.17
CA LEU A 348 7.57 16.51 10.70
C LEU A 348 7.34 16.79 9.22
N LYS A 349 7.45 15.75 8.39
CA LYS A 349 7.11 15.78 6.98
C LYS A 349 5.89 14.92 6.68
N CYS A 350 5.21 15.23 5.59
CA CYS A 350 4.16 14.39 5.01
C CYS A 350 4.38 14.31 3.50
N ALA A 351 4.50 13.10 2.96
CA ALA A 351 4.53 12.85 1.52
C ALA A 351 3.16 12.37 1.05
N ILE A 352 2.65 12.98 -0.01
CA ILE A 352 1.39 12.58 -0.66
C ILE A 352 1.71 12.17 -2.09
N GLY A 353 1.35 10.95 -2.44
CA GLY A 353 1.59 10.37 -3.76
C GLY A 353 0.30 9.77 -4.32
N ALA A 354 0.06 9.99 -5.61
CA ALA A 354 -0.95 9.23 -6.33
C ALA A 354 -0.31 7.92 -6.82
N PRO A 355 -0.97 6.76 -6.69
CA PRO A 355 -0.52 5.57 -7.38
C PRO A 355 -0.70 5.81 -8.87
N THR A 356 0.35 5.54 -9.62
CA THR A 356 0.27 5.43 -11.07
C THR A 356 -0.35 4.06 -11.37
N LEU A 357 -1.60 4.06 -11.86
CA LEU A 357 -2.36 2.84 -12.11
C LEU A 357 -2.91 2.86 -13.53
N ILE A 358 -2.52 1.85 -14.28
CA ILE A 358 -3.10 1.53 -15.58
C ILE A 358 -3.58 0.08 -15.50
N GLU A 359 -4.90 -0.10 -15.56
CA GLU A 359 -5.53 -1.42 -15.62
C GLU A 359 -6.12 -1.61 -17.01
N LEU A 360 -5.68 -2.67 -17.70
CA LEU A 360 -6.30 -3.09 -18.96
C LEU A 360 -7.56 -3.91 -18.69
N SER A 361 -8.67 -3.52 -19.31
CA SER A 361 -9.90 -4.31 -19.38
C SER A 361 -10.03 -5.09 -20.69
N GLY A 362 -9.19 -4.80 -21.69
CA GLY A 362 -9.08 -5.56 -22.93
C GLY A 362 -7.77 -5.31 -23.66
N PHE A 363 -7.22 -6.33 -24.29
CA PHE A 363 -6.12 -6.25 -25.24
C PHE A 363 -6.32 -7.34 -26.29
N ARG A 364 -6.51 -6.96 -27.56
CA ARG A 364 -6.78 -7.89 -28.65
C ARG A 364 -6.19 -7.42 -29.96
N ILE A 365 -6.02 -8.35 -30.89
CA ILE A 365 -5.55 -8.06 -32.24
C ILE A 365 -6.54 -8.65 -33.24
N GLU A 366 -7.00 -7.82 -34.15
CA GLU A 366 -7.97 -8.18 -35.20
C GLU A 366 -7.41 -7.89 -36.59
N ALA A 367 -7.71 -8.77 -37.55
CA ALA A 367 -7.35 -8.53 -38.95
C ALA A 367 -8.36 -7.57 -39.59
N VAL A 368 -7.83 -6.52 -40.22
CA VAL A 368 -8.61 -5.48 -40.92
C VAL A 368 -8.13 -5.34 -42.37
N ASP A 369 -8.87 -4.60 -43.20
CA ASP A 369 -8.57 -4.44 -44.63
C ASP A 369 -7.14 -3.91 -44.90
N ASP A 370 -6.63 -3.09 -43.99
CA ASP A 370 -5.33 -2.40 -44.10
C ASP A 370 -4.22 -2.99 -43.19
N GLY A 371 -4.41 -4.18 -42.60
CA GLY A 371 -3.39 -4.85 -41.78
C GLY A 371 -3.94 -5.51 -40.51
N LEU A 372 -3.23 -5.32 -39.39
CA LEU A 372 -3.67 -5.75 -38.06
C LEU A 372 -4.04 -4.54 -37.20
N ALA A 373 -5.27 -4.51 -36.69
CA ALA A 373 -5.69 -3.57 -35.66
C ALA A 373 -5.30 -4.12 -34.29
N VAL A 374 -4.48 -3.36 -33.56
CA VAL A 374 -4.10 -3.64 -32.17
C VAL A 374 -4.95 -2.75 -31.29
N GLU A 375 -5.86 -3.36 -30.54
CA GLU A 375 -6.85 -2.66 -29.75
C GLU A 375 -6.68 -2.97 -28.27
N TRP A 376 -6.69 -1.93 -27.43
CA TRP A 376 -6.71 -2.11 -25.99
C TRP A 376 -7.64 -1.12 -25.31
N THR A 377 -8.20 -1.55 -24.19
CA THR A 377 -9.10 -0.73 -23.38
C THR A 377 -8.56 -0.72 -21.96
N THR A 378 -8.51 0.46 -21.34
CA THR A 378 -8.20 0.61 -19.91
C THR A 378 -9.48 0.69 -19.09
N SER A 379 -9.58 -0.08 -17.99
CA SER A 379 -10.62 0.15 -16.96
C SER A 379 -10.26 1.32 -16.06
N TYR A 380 -8.96 1.60 -15.91
CA TYR A 380 -8.43 2.70 -15.14
C TYR A 380 -7.13 3.17 -15.78
N GLU A 381 -6.95 4.47 -15.90
CA GLU A 381 -5.74 5.05 -16.47
C GLU A 381 -5.51 6.42 -15.82
N ARG A 382 -4.54 6.46 -14.91
CA ARG A 382 -4.16 7.67 -14.20
C ARG A 382 -2.69 7.97 -14.45
N ASP A 383 -2.42 9.24 -14.73
CA ASP A 383 -1.07 9.79 -14.98
C ASP A 383 -0.30 9.13 -16.15
N ASN A 384 -0.98 8.45 -17.07
CA ASN A 384 -0.34 7.95 -18.30
C ASN A 384 0.06 9.10 -19.24
N ALA A 385 1.33 9.19 -19.63
CA ALA A 385 1.80 10.07 -20.71
C ALA A 385 1.45 9.50 -22.09
N GLY A 386 1.29 8.18 -22.20
CA GLY A 386 0.86 7.51 -23.42
C GLY A 386 1.49 6.13 -23.56
N TRP A 387 1.36 5.55 -24.74
CA TRP A 387 1.74 4.15 -24.97
C TRP A 387 2.84 4.01 -26.01
N ASN A 388 3.73 3.06 -25.76
CA ASN A 388 4.58 2.45 -26.77
C ASN A 388 4.02 1.09 -27.15
N LEU A 389 4.12 0.78 -28.44
CA LEU A 389 3.68 -0.48 -28.99
C LEU A 389 4.87 -1.21 -29.61
N TYR A 390 5.05 -2.47 -29.21
CA TYR A 390 6.10 -3.34 -29.70
C TYR A 390 5.51 -4.54 -30.40
N ARG A 391 6.23 -5.05 -31.41
CA ARG A 391 5.84 -6.21 -32.19
C ARG A 391 7.00 -7.18 -32.38
N SER A 392 6.73 -8.46 -32.21
CA SER A 392 7.58 -9.57 -32.63
C SER A 392 6.92 -10.34 -33.79
N ALA A 393 7.74 -10.83 -34.72
CA ALA A 393 7.33 -11.68 -35.83
C ALA A 393 7.97 -13.07 -35.69
N ASP A 394 7.17 -14.13 -35.73
CA ASP A 394 7.58 -15.54 -35.61
C ASP A 394 8.51 -15.83 -34.40
N GLY A 395 8.29 -15.12 -33.28
CA GLY A 395 9.09 -15.27 -32.06
C GLY A 395 10.48 -14.63 -32.11
N GLY A 396 10.71 -13.71 -33.07
CA GLY A 396 11.89 -12.85 -33.11
C GLY A 396 11.91 -11.79 -32.00
N GLU A 397 12.90 -10.89 -32.06
CA GLU A 397 12.98 -9.76 -31.12
C GLU A 397 11.83 -8.77 -31.32
N TYR A 398 11.39 -8.15 -30.22
CA TYR A 398 10.38 -7.10 -30.26
C TYR A 398 10.97 -5.80 -30.81
N VAL A 399 10.28 -5.23 -31.78
CA VAL A 399 10.62 -3.95 -32.40
C VAL A 399 9.52 -2.94 -32.09
N LYS A 400 9.90 -1.74 -31.68
CA LYS A 400 8.99 -0.63 -31.41
C LYS A 400 8.38 -0.11 -32.72
N LEU A 401 7.06 0.08 -32.75
CA LEU A 401 6.31 0.51 -33.93
C LEU A 401 6.07 2.02 -34.01
N ASN A 402 5.96 2.69 -32.88
CA ASN A 402 5.62 4.11 -32.81
C ASN A 402 6.85 5.01 -32.54
N ASP A 403 6.98 6.10 -33.30
CA ASP A 403 8.06 7.09 -33.11
C ASP A 403 7.80 8.05 -31.93
N ALA A 404 6.52 8.29 -31.62
CA ALA A 404 6.04 9.11 -30.50
C ALA A 404 4.97 8.35 -29.71
N LEU A 405 4.80 8.68 -28.43
CA LEU A 405 3.79 8.06 -27.56
C LEU A 405 2.40 8.17 -28.19
N ILE A 406 1.64 7.09 -28.12
CA ILE A 406 0.22 7.09 -28.46
C ILE A 406 -0.49 7.77 -27.28
N GLU A 407 -1.02 8.98 -27.51
CA GLU A 407 -1.57 9.83 -26.46
C GLU A 407 -2.83 9.23 -25.83
N PRO A 408 -3.06 9.46 -24.52
CA PRO A 408 -4.26 9.00 -23.83
C PRO A 408 -5.53 9.61 -24.43
N HIS A 409 -6.45 8.77 -24.89
CA HIS A 409 -7.72 9.20 -25.48
C HIS A 409 -8.86 8.24 -25.13
N GLN A 410 -9.72 8.64 -24.17
CA GLN A 410 -11.02 8.01 -23.90
C GLN A 410 -11.00 6.53 -23.48
N TYR A 411 -9.88 6.04 -22.94
CA TYR A 411 -9.71 4.68 -22.42
C TYR A 411 -9.79 3.55 -23.47
N ASP A 412 -10.15 3.84 -24.71
CA ASP A 412 -10.19 2.90 -25.84
C ASP A 412 -9.17 3.32 -26.89
N TYR A 413 -8.27 2.40 -27.22
CA TYR A 413 -7.13 2.66 -28.08
C TYR A 413 -7.10 1.70 -29.26
N GLU A 414 -6.66 2.23 -30.40
CA GLU A 414 -6.45 1.47 -31.63
C GLU A 414 -5.15 1.92 -32.31
N TYR A 415 -4.35 0.95 -32.75
CA TYR A 415 -3.21 1.17 -33.62
C TYR A 415 -3.26 0.21 -34.80
N ILE A 416 -3.19 0.73 -36.03
CA ILE A 416 -3.15 -0.08 -37.24
C ILE A 416 -1.70 -0.35 -37.63
N ASP A 417 -1.30 -1.60 -37.54
CA ASP A 417 -0.04 -2.10 -38.10
C ASP A 417 -0.25 -2.56 -39.54
N ALA A 418 0.10 -1.70 -40.49
CA ALA A 418 0.00 -1.96 -41.92
C ALA A 418 1.22 -2.72 -42.49
N ASP A 419 2.31 -2.81 -41.74
CA ASP A 419 3.57 -3.42 -42.19
C ASP A 419 3.63 -4.90 -41.81
N VAL A 420 2.58 -5.64 -42.19
CA VAL A 420 2.37 -7.06 -41.87
C VAL A 420 2.25 -7.91 -43.13
N GLU A 421 2.79 -9.13 -43.09
CA GLU A 421 2.78 -10.08 -44.20
C GLU A 421 1.95 -11.31 -43.85
N ALA A 422 1.17 -11.80 -44.82
CA ALA A 422 0.38 -13.01 -44.64
C ALA A 422 1.27 -14.25 -44.41
N GLY A 423 0.81 -15.14 -43.53
CA GLY A 423 1.50 -16.36 -43.14
C GLY A 423 2.44 -16.22 -41.94
N ILE A 424 2.54 -15.02 -41.34
CA ILE A 424 3.41 -14.74 -40.19
C ILE A 424 2.60 -14.68 -38.89
N ARG A 425 3.17 -15.19 -37.79
CA ARG A 425 2.62 -14.98 -36.45
C ARG A 425 3.18 -13.69 -35.86
N TYR A 426 2.30 -12.75 -35.56
CA TYR A 426 2.65 -11.52 -34.88
C TYR A 426 2.25 -11.58 -33.42
N CYS A 427 3.11 -11.08 -32.53
CA CYS A 427 2.84 -10.89 -31.11
C CYS A 427 3.11 -9.45 -30.73
N TYR A 428 2.22 -8.83 -29.96
CA TYR A 428 2.30 -7.43 -29.58
C TYR A 428 2.40 -7.27 -28.07
N GLU A 429 3.20 -6.31 -27.64
CA GLU A 429 3.33 -5.88 -26.25
C GLU A 429 3.07 -4.38 -26.17
N LEU A 430 2.32 -3.99 -25.14
CA LEU A 430 2.08 -2.59 -24.80
C LEU A 430 3.04 -2.21 -23.69
N GLU A 431 3.63 -1.04 -23.78
CA GLU A 431 4.35 -0.39 -22.70
C GLU A 431 3.65 0.94 -22.44
N ALA A 432 2.91 1.01 -21.35
CA ALA A 432 2.41 2.28 -20.86
C ALA A 432 3.59 3.10 -20.30
N VAL A 433 3.61 4.37 -20.62
CA VAL A 433 4.63 5.33 -20.17
C VAL A 433 3.92 6.40 -19.38
N ASP A 434 4.28 6.54 -18.12
CA ASP A 434 3.70 7.53 -17.23
C ASP A 434 4.19 8.96 -17.54
N LEU A 435 3.50 9.99 -17.04
CA LEU A 435 3.94 11.39 -17.03
C LEU A 435 5.26 11.57 -16.27
N ASP A 436 5.56 10.69 -15.31
CA ASP A 436 6.88 10.60 -14.67
C ASP A 436 7.91 9.77 -15.47
N GLY A 437 7.53 9.18 -16.60
CA GLY A 437 8.42 8.42 -17.47
C GLY A 437 8.76 7.00 -16.99
N SER A 438 8.21 6.55 -15.86
CA SER A 438 8.17 5.14 -15.51
C SER A 438 7.30 4.35 -16.50
N THR A 439 7.49 3.03 -16.55
CA THR A 439 6.81 2.20 -17.55
C THR A 439 6.21 0.94 -16.95
N GLN A 440 5.08 0.51 -17.53
CA GLN A 440 4.43 -0.77 -17.22
C GLN A 440 4.14 -1.50 -18.53
N THR A 441 4.47 -2.79 -18.58
CA THR A 441 4.30 -3.62 -19.79
C THR A 441 3.12 -4.58 -19.67
N PHE A 442 2.43 -4.81 -20.79
CA PHE A 442 1.27 -5.70 -20.89
C PHE A 442 1.34 -6.60 -22.13
N GLY A 443 0.80 -7.81 -22.02
CA GLY A 443 0.80 -8.84 -23.07
C GLY A 443 1.81 -9.97 -22.81
N PRO A 444 2.29 -10.66 -23.86
CA PRO A 444 1.97 -10.42 -25.26
C PRO A 444 0.62 -11.00 -25.69
N GLU A 445 -0.02 -10.34 -26.64
CA GLU A 445 -1.17 -10.89 -27.38
C GLU A 445 -0.76 -11.20 -28.83
N CYS A 446 -1.19 -12.35 -29.35
CA CYS A 446 -0.66 -12.87 -30.63
C CYS A 446 -1.75 -13.29 -31.61
N VAL A 447 -1.49 -13.11 -32.90
CA VAL A 447 -2.37 -13.52 -34.01
C VAL A 447 -1.56 -14.10 -35.17
N ASN A 448 -2.13 -15.07 -35.90
CA ASN A 448 -1.59 -15.51 -37.19
C ASN A 448 -2.26 -14.70 -38.29
N PHE A 449 -1.50 -13.84 -38.99
CA PHE A 449 -2.07 -13.00 -40.03
C PHE A 449 -2.15 -13.74 -41.35
N GLY A 450 -3.32 -13.79 -41.99
CA GLY A 450 -3.47 -14.31 -43.35
C GLY A 450 -3.11 -15.79 -43.54
N SER A 451 -3.16 -16.63 -42.50
CA SER A 451 -3.13 -18.07 -42.71
C SER A 451 -4.41 -18.48 -43.43
N ALA A 452 -4.28 -18.87 -44.70
CA ALA A 452 -5.34 -19.52 -45.45
C ALA A 452 -5.71 -20.84 -44.75
N ASP A 453 -6.68 -20.78 -43.85
CA ASP A 453 -7.60 -21.86 -43.52
C ASP A 453 -8.86 -21.23 -42.93
N GLY A 454 -9.80 -20.94 -43.83
CA GLY A 454 -11.09 -20.33 -43.52
C GLY A 454 -11.89 -20.03 -44.77
N ASP A 455 -11.87 -20.94 -45.76
CA ASP A 455 -12.82 -20.86 -46.87
C ASP A 455 -14.22 -21.18 -46.33
N ALA A 456 -15.07 -20.16 -46.34
CA ALA A 456 -16.50 -20.32 -46.14
C ALA A 456 -17.08 -20.95 -47.41
N THR A 457 -17.32 -22.26 -47.43
CA THR A 457 -18.48 -22.91 -48.11
C THR A 457 -18.48 -24.42 -47.88
N ASP A 458 -19.16 -24.89 -46.82
CA ASP A 458 -19.92 -26.15 -46.87
C ASP A 458 -20.84 -26.25 -45.64
N LEU A 459 -21.97 -25.53 -45.70
CA LEU A 459 -23.13 -25.91 -44.91
C LEU A 459 -23.87 -26.99 -45.70
N PRO A 460 -24.09 -28.20 -45.15
CA PRO A 460 -24.93 -29.18 -45.83
C PRO A 460 -26.37 -28.66 -45.90
N ASP A 461 -26.83 -28.62 -47.14
CA ASP A 461 -28.20 -28.49 -47.63
C ASP A 461 -29.21 -29.27 -46.76
N PHE A 462 -30.01 -28.55 -45.98
CA PHE A 462 -31.29 -29.06 -45.50
C PHE A 462 -32.37 -28.55 -46.45
N GLY A 463 -32.62 -29.36 -47.48
CA GLY A 463 -33.70 -29.17 -48.42
C GLY A 463 -35.04 -28.98 -47.71
N SER A 464 -35.74 -27.95 -48.13
CA SER A 464 -37.18 -27.79 -47.95
C SER A 464 -37.91 -28.89 -48.73
N ASP A 465 -38.71 -29.69 -48.06
CA ASP A 465 -39.87 -30.32 -48.68
C ASP A 465 -41.13 -29.93 -47.93
N ASP A 466 -42.13 -29.67 -48.76
CA ASP A 466 -43.39 -29.00 -48.51
C ASP A 466 -44.33 -29.77 -47.57
N ALA A 467 -45.30 -29.00 -47.07
CA ALA A 467 -46.39 -29.42 -46.23
C ALA A 467 -47.26 -30.56 -46.82
N ASP A 468 -47.81 -31.39 -45.93
CA ASP A 468 -49.22 -31.76 -46.06
C ASP A 468 -49.85 -32.12 -44.70
N ALA A 469 -51.02 -31.53 -44.47
CA ALA A 469 -51.91 -31.81 -43.36
C ALA A 469 -52.61 -33.17 -43.57
N VAL A 470 -52.98 -33.85 -42.48
CA VAL A 470 -54.31 -34.48 -42.27
C VAL A 470 -54.41 -35.04 -40.85
N SER A 471 -55.62 -34.90 -40.33
CA SER A 471 -56.15 -35.24 -39.02
C SER A 471 -56.30 -36.75 -38.76
N ALA A 472 -56.59 -37.04 -37.48
CA ALA A 472 -57.60 -37.99 -36.99
C ALA A 472 -57.08 -39.16 -36.12
N THR A 473 -57.42 -39.02 -34.82
CA THR A 473 -58.10 -40.02 -33.96
C THR A 473 -57.53 -41.44 -33.83
N GLY A 474 -57.15 -41.77 -32.59
CA GLY A 474 -57.92 -42.72 -31.79
C GLY A 474 -57.55 -44.23 -31.87
N GLY A 475 -56.93 -44.71 -30.79
CA GLY A 475 -57.56 -45.72 -29.93
C GLY A 475 -57.27 -47.22 -30.15
N CYS A 476 -56.94 -47.87 -29.02
CA CYS A 476 -56.89 -49.31 -28.70
C CYS A 476 -55.79 -50.14 -29.38
N GLY A 477 -55.05 -51.03 -28.71
CA GLY A 477 -55.09 -51.56 -27.36
C GLY A 477 -54.48 -52.98 -27.33
N LEU A 478 -53.87 -53.34 -26.19
CA LEU A 478 -53.53 -54.69 -25.71
C LEU A 478 -52.38 -55.47 -26.38
N ARG A 479 -51.23 -55.53 -25.70
CA ARG A 479 -50.92 -56.62 -24.75
C ARG A 479 -49.93 -56.16 -23.69
#